data_AF-A0A942ZHV1-F1
#
_entry.id   AF-A0A942ZHV1-F1
#
_cell.length_a   1.000
_cell.length_b   1.000
_cell.length_c   1.000
_cell.angle_alpha   90.00
_cell.angle_beta   90.00
_cell.angle_gamma   90.00
#
_symmetry.space_group_name_H-M   'P 1'
#
loop_
_entity.id
_entity.type
_entity.pdbx_description
1 polymer ?
#
loop_
_entity_poly.entity_id
_entity_poly.type
_entity_poly.pdbx_seq_one_letter_code
_entity_poly.pdbx_strand_id
1 'polypeptide(L)'
;MKKYAKIINEETKACDVGVGTDTKFYVSIGMVEMDVEQGNDGNWYVAGFAPHEPEPTVEEQNESIRQQRFLHMTTEADPLKYDYEEALARGADNVEELKAAWLAKKDEIREQLPYIAEETQASEEDISEA
;
A
#
# COMPACT_ATOMS: atom_id res chain seq x y z
N MET A 1 -30.58 2.73 2.42
CA MET A 1 -31.19 1.41 2.18
C MET A 1 -30.76 0.48 3.28
N LYS A 2 -31.62 -0.44 3.72
CA LYS A 2 -31.25 -1.43 4.76
C LYS A 2 -30.58 -2.63 4.10
N LYS A 3 -29.63 -3.25 4.82
CA LYS A 3 -29.00 -4.51 4.43
C LYS A 3 -29.60 -5.63 5.28
N TYR A 4 -30.03 -6.68 4.61
CA TYR A 4 -30.46 -7.92 5.23
C TYR A 4 -29.50 -9.00 4.78
N ALA A 5 -29.08 -9.87 5.70
CA ALA A 5 -28.23 -10.97 5.32
C ALA A 5 -28.63 -12.28 5.97
N LYS A 6 -28.12 -13.35 5.39
CA LYS A 6 -28.23 -14.72 5.89
C LYS A 6 -26.85 -15.33 5.89
N ILE A 7 -26.37 -15.76 7.05
CA ILE A 7 -25.08 -16.42 7.18
C ILE A 7 -25.16 -17.77 6.43
N ILE A 8 -24.23 -17.98 5.50
CA ILE A 8 -24.08 -19.21 4.72
C ILE A 8 -22.93 -20.07 5.25
N ASN A 9 -21.97 -19.46 5.96
CA ASN A 9 -20.87 -20.14 6.62
C ASN A 9 -20.69 -19.59 8.04
N GLU A 10 -20.91 -20.44 9.04
CA GLU A 10 -20.82 -20.05 10.45
C GLU A 10 -19.38 -19.81 10.93
N GLU A 11 -18.39 -20.43 10.28
CA GLU A 11 -16.97 -20.31 10.62
C GLU A 11 -16.38 -18.99 10.10
N THR A 12 -16.60 -18.68 8.82
CA THR A 12 -16.08 -17.45 8.21
C THR A 12 -17.03 -16.26 8.31
N LYS A 13 -18.28 -16.48 8.77
CA LYS A 13 -19.36 -15.49 8.75
C LYS A 13 -19.67 -14.91 7.37
N ALA A 14 -19.35 -15.66 6.31
CA ALA A 14 -19.82 -15.33 4.96
C ALA A 14 -21.36 -15.37 4.91
N CYS A 15 -21.95 -14.45 4.17
CA CYS A 15 -23.40 -14.25 4.10
C CYS A 15 -23.90 -13.87 2.71
N ASP A 16 -25.15 -14.20 2.41
CA ASP A 16 -25.87 -13.65 1.26
C ASP A 16 -26.55 -12.34 1.67
N VAL A 17 -26.41 -11.29 0.85
CA VAL A 17 -26.92 -9.94 1.15
C VAL A 17 -28.06 -9.53 0.23
N GLY A 18 -29.17 -9.11 0.83
CA GLY A 18 -30.28 -8.43 0.19
C GLY A 18 -30.33 -6.96 0.61
N VAL A 19 -30.30 -6.04 -0.37
CA VAL A 19 -30.43 -4.60 -0.11
C VAL A 19 -31.82 -4.13 -0.52
N GLY A 20 -32.57 -3.55 0.41
CA GLY A 20 -33.92 -3.08 0.12
C GLY A 20 -34.66 -2.49 1.31
N THR A 21 -35.97 -2.29 1.15
CA THR A 21 -36.87 -1.74 2.17
C THR A 21 -37.99 -2.71 2.59
N ASP A 22 -38.21 -3.80 1.86
CA ASP A 22 -39.25 -4.80 2.17
C ASP A 22 -38.78 -5.78 3.25
N THR A 23 -38.83 -5.33 4.50
CA THR A 23 -38.46 -6.14 5.67
C THR A 23 -39.22 -7.46 5.74
N LYS A 24 -40.50 -7.52 5.34
CA LYS A 24 -41.31 -8.74 5.43
C LYS A 24 -40.85 -9.78 4.42
N PHE A 25 -40.52 -9.36 3.21
CA PHE A 25 -39.95 -10.24 2.20
C PHE A 25 -38.63 -10.86 2.68
N TYR A 26 -37.67 -10.04 3.13
CA TYR A 26 -36.37 -10.53 3.59
C TYR A 26 -36.48 -11.48 4.79
N VAL A 27 -37.32 -11.15 5.77
CA VAL A 27 -37.59 -12.05 6.91
C VAL A 27 -38.24 -13.36 6.45
N SER A 28 -39.14 -13.33 5.44
CA SER A 28 -39.81 -14.52 4.93
C SER A 28 -38.86 -15.51 4.24
N ILE A 29 -37.76 -15.03 3.65
CA ILE A 29 -36.70 -15.86 3.04
C ILE A 29 -35.57 -16.19 4.03
N GLY A 30 -35.74 -15.85 5.31
CA GLY A 30 -34.80 -16.19 6.38
C GLY A 30 -33.59 -15.26 6.48
N MET A 31 -33.68 -14.02 5.98
CA MET A 31 -32.67 -12.98 6.17
C MET A 31 -33.04 -12.08 7.35
N VAL A 32 -32.02 -11.52 8.00
CA VAL A 32 -32.16 -10.61 9.15
C VAL A 32 -31.39 -9.32 8.87
N GLU A 33 -31.89 -8.18 9.35
CA GLU A 33 -31.16 -6.91 9.27
C GLU A 33 -29.87 -7.02 10.09
N MET A 34 -28.71 -6.90 9.43
CA MET A 34 -27.40 -7.03 10.05
C MET A 34 -26.39 -6.14 9.33
N ASP A 35 -25.35 -5.74 10.06
CA ASP A 35 -24.25 -5.00 9.45
C ASP A 35 -23.30 -5.96 8.74
N VAL A 36 -23.02 -5.64 7.49
CA VAL A 36 -22.27 -6.49 6.57
C VAL A 36 -21.38 -5.63 5.69
N GLU A 37 -20.23 -6.18 5.37
CA GLU A 37 -19.23 -5.58 4.50
C GLU A 37 -18.84 -6.57 3.39
N GLN A 38 -18.31 -6.04 2.30
CA GLN A 38 -17.84 -6.86 1.19
C GLN A 38 -16.32 -7.00 1.33
N GLY A 39 -15.84 -8.24 1.36
CA GLY A 39 -14.40 -8.53 1.36
C GLY A 39 -13.78 -8.30 -0.02
N ASN A 40 -12.44 -8.29 -0.06
CA ASN A 40 -11.68 -8.09 -1.30
C ASN A 40 -11.87 -9.24 -2.31
N ASP A 41 -12.36 -10.41 -1.86
CA ASP A 41 -12.71 -11.55 -2.69
C ASP A 41 -14.09 -11.41 -3.37
N GLY A 42 -14.80 -10.32 -3.10
CA GLY A 42 -16.13 -10.02 -3.63
C GLY A 42 -17.28 -10.68 -2.86
N ASN A 43 -16.98 -11.49 -1.84
CA ASN A 43 -17.99 -12.10 -0.98
C ASN A 43 -18.44 -11.13 0.13
N TRP A 44 -19.63 -11.38 0.68
CA TRP A 44 -20.16 -10.60 1.78
C TRP A 44 -19.96 -11.31 3.11
N TYR A 45 -19.64 -10.53 4.13
CA TYR A 45 -19.37 -11.01 5.48
C TYR A 45 -20.12 -10.15 6.49
N VAL A 46 -20.38 -10.70 7.68
CA VAL A 46 -20.74 -9.88 8.83
C VAL A 46 -19.62 -8.87 9.08
N ALA A 47 -19.96 -7.61 9.36
CA ALA A 47 -18.97 -6.55 9.56
C ALA A 47 -17.93 -6.95 10.63
N GLY A 48 -16.64 -6.80 10.32
CA GLY A 48 -15.50 -7.24 11.11
C GLY A 48 -15.02 -8.66 10.84
N PHE A 49 -15.67 -9.40 9.93
CA PHE A 49 -15.27 -10.76 9.54
C PHE A 49 -14.81 -10.87 8.09
N ALA A 50 -14.85 -9.78 7.32
CA ALA A 50 -14.29 -9.83 5.98
C ALA A 50 -12.77 -10.09 6.05
N PRO A 51 -12.25 -11.01 5.23
CA PRO A 51 -10.82 -11.22 5.13
C PRO A 51 -10.14 -9.92 4.69
N HIS A 52 -9.15 -9.47 5.47
CA HIS A 52 -8.23 -8.43 5.05
C HIS A 52 -7.08 -9.07 4.26
N GLU A 53 -6.59 -8.35 3.25
CA GLU A 53 -5.31 -8.73 2.64
C GLU A 53 -4.23 -8.70 3.72
N PRO A 54 -3.30 -9.68 3.72
CA PRO A 54 -2.16 -9.60 4.61
C PRO A 54 -1.40 -8.31 4.31
N GLU A 55 -0.88 -7.67 5.35
CA GLU A 55 -0.01 -6.53 5.15
C GLU A 55 1.19 -6.95 4.29
N PRO A 56 1.67 -6.08 3.38
CA PRO A 56 2.81 -6.40 2.54
C PRO A 56 4.03 -6.66 3.43
N THR A 57 4.80 -7.68 3.07
CA THR A 57 6.03 -8.03 3.77
C THR A 57 7.08 -6.91 3.66
N VAL A 58 8.05 -6.84 4.58
CA VAL A 58 9.21 -5.92 4.47
C VAL A 58 9.84 -5.99 3.08
N GLU A 59 9.96 -7.18 2.50
CA GLU A 59 10.58 -7.38 1.20
C GLU A 59 9.76 -6.76 0.06
N GLU A 60 8.44 -6.93 0.07
CA GLU A 60 7.54 -6.31 -0.92
C GLU A 60 7.52 -4.79 -0.79
N GLN A 61 7.54 -4.27 0.45
CA GLN A 61 7.66 -2.84 0.70
C GLN A 61 9.00 -2.30 0.19
N ASN A 62 10.10 -2.99 0.47
CA ASN A 62 11.43 -2.62 -0.02
C ASN A 62 11.56 -2.73 -1.54
N GLU A 63 10.86 -3.66 -2.19
CA GLU A 63 10.79 -3.74 -3.65
C GLU A 63 10.07 -2.52 -4.25
N SER A 64 8.96 -2.09 -3.64
CA SER A 64 8.30 -0.83 -4.03
C SER A 64 9.24 0.37 -3.86
N ILE A 65 9.98 0.44 -2.74
CA ILE A 65 10.99 1.48 -2.50
C ILE A 65 12.10 1.43 -3.55
N ARG A 66 12.56 0.24 -3.95
CA ARG A 66 13.55 0.06 -5.04
C ARG A 66 13.05 0.63 -6.36
N GLN A 67 11.82 0.34 -6.73
CA GLN A 67 11.21 0.83 -7.97
C GLN A 67 11.05 2.36 -7.97
N GLN A 68 10.59 2.92 -6.86
CA GLN A 68 10.47 4.37 -6.72
C GLN A 68 11.84 5.05 -6.79
N ARG A 69 12.84 4.54 -6.04
CA ARG A 69 14.22 5.05 -6.11
C ARG A 69 14.76 4.99 -7.54
N PHE A 70 14.54 3.89 -8.26
CA PHE A 70 14.98 3.75 -9.64
C PHE A 70 14.38 4.83 -10.54
N LEU A 71 13.07 5.07 -10.41
CA LEU A 71 12.39 6.12 -11.17
C LEU A 71 12.99 7.49 -10.87
N HIS A 72 13.09 7.87 -9.60
CA HIS A 72 13.67 9.15 -9.19
C HIS A 72 15.13 9.32 -9.60
N MET A 73 15.94 8.26 -9.50
CA MET A 73 17.33 8.30 -9.98
C MET A 73 17.37 8.57 -11.49
N THR A 74 16.53 7.89 -12.27
CA THR A 74 16.48 8.05 -13.73
C THR A 74 15.98 9.43 -14.14
N THR A 75 14.98 9.98 -13.45
CA THR A 75 14.34 11.24 -13.85
C THR A 75 15.02 12.49 -13.29
N GLU A 76 15.70 12.39 -12.14
CA GLU A 76 16.26 13.55 -11.43
C GLU A 76 17.78 13.51 -11.30
N ALA A 77 18.36 12.36 -10.96
CA ALA A 77 19.80 12.26 -10.72
C ALA A 77 20.60 12.05 -12.02
N ASP A 78 20.11 11.22 -12.94
CA ASP A 78 20.80 10.90 -14.19
C ASP A 78 20.96 12.10 -15.14
N PRO A 79 20.00 13.03 -15.28
CA PRO A 79 20.23 14.26 -16.02
C PRO A 79 21.40 15.09 -15.46
N LEU A 80 21.50 15.22 -14.14
CA LEU A 80 22.62 15.93 -13.50
C LEU A 80 23.96 15.21 -13.72
N LYS A 81 23.92 13.87 -13.73
CA LYS A 81 25.10 13.07 -14.07
C LYS A 81 25.56 13.32 -15.50
N TYR A 82 24.63 13.39 -16.44
CA TYR A 82 24.92 13.69 -17.84
C TYR A 82 25.57 15.07 -17.98
N ASP A 83 25.00 16.11 -17.35
CA ASP A 83 25.55 17.46 -17.35
C ASP A 83 26.96 17.50 -16.75
N TYR A 84 27.18 16.79 -15.64
CA TYR A 84 28.50 16.62 -15.02
C TYR A 84 29.51 15.96 -15.98
N GLU A 85 29.14 14.85 -16.62
CA GLU A 85 30.02 14.12 -17.54
C GLU A 85 30.36 14.95 -18.78
N GLU A 86 29.40 15.72 -19.29
CA GLU A 86 29.59 16.61 -20.42
C GLU A 86 30.52 17.79 -20.06
N ALA A 87 30.31 18.41 -18.89
CA ALA A 87 31.17 19.47 -18.37
C ALA A 87 32.61 18.97 -18.15
N LEU A 88 32.77 17.76 -17.62
CA LEU A 88 34.06 17.11 -17.41
C LEU A 88 34.79 16.89 -18.75
N ALA A 89 34.07 16.39 -19.75
CA ALA A 89 34.63 16.15 -21.08
C ALA A 89 35.07 17.45 -21.79
N ARG A 90 34.38 18.57 -21.51
CA ARG A 90 34.73 19.90 -22.03
C ARG A 90 35.79 20.64 -21.22
N GLY A 91 36.19 20.11 -20.06
CA GLY A 91 37.11 20.79 -19.14
C GLY A 91 36.54 22.09 -18.58
N ALA A 92 35.23 22.12 -18.30
CA ALA A 92 34.57 23.28 -17.72
C ALA A 92 34.99 23.52 -16.26
N ASP A 93 34.94 24.76 -15.80
CA ASP A 93 35.36 25.13 -14.44
C ASP A 93 34.34 24.71 -13.36
N ASN A 94 33.08 24.46 -13.74
CA ASN A 94 31.97 24.13 -12.83
C ASN A 94 31.77 22.63 -12.57
N VAL A 95 32.72 21.79 -12.97
CA VAL A 95 32.61 20.32 -12.88
C VAL A 95 32.40 19.84 -11.45
N GLU A 96 33.08 20.44 -10.48
CA GLU A 96 32.96 20.06 -9.07
C GLU A 96 31.57 20.38 -8.51
N GLU A 97 30.99 21.51 -8.90
CA GLU A 97 29.63 21.92 -8.51
C GLU A 97 28.58 20.95 -9.06
N LEU A 98 28.68 20.58 -10.35
CA LEU A 98 27.76 19.63 -10.99
C LEU A 98 27.88 18.24 -10.36
N LYS A 99 29.10 17.79 -10.04
CA LYS A 99 29.31 16.54 -9.32
C LYS A 99 28.67 16.58 -7.93
N ALA A 100 28.84 17.68 -7.19
CA ALA A 100 28.25 17.84 -5.86
C ALA A 100 26.71 17.83 -5.95
N ALA A 101 26.11 18.51 -6.93
CA ALA A 101 24.67 18.52 -7.16
C ALA A 101 24.12 17.12 -7.46
N TRP A 102 24.80 16.35 -8.34
CA TRP A 102 24.42 14.97 -8.65
C TRP A 102 24.46 14.06 -7.40
N LEU A 103 25.54 14.15 -6.61
CA LEU A 103 25.68 13.35 -5.40
C LEU A 103 24.63 13.74 -4.35
N ALA A 104 24.42 15.04 -4.13
CA ALA A 104 23.41 15.54 -3.20
C ALA A 104 22.00 15.05 -3.57
N LYS A 105 21.65 15.06 -4.86
CA LYS A 105 20.36 14.55 -5.32
C LYS A 105 20.20 13.06 -5.08
N LYS A 106 21.26 12.26 -5.26
CA LYS A 106 21.22 10.82 -4.94
C LYS A 106 21.03 10.55 -3.46
N ASP A 107 21.65 11.36 -2.60
CA ASP A 107 21.54 11.22 -1.16
C ASP A 107 20.14 11.64 -0.68
N GLU A 108 19.59 12.73 -1.22
CA GLU A 108 18.21 13.15 -0.99
C GLU A 108 17.20 12.04 -1.35
N ILE A 109 17.33 11.41 -2.53
CA ILE A 109 16.46 10.30 -2.95
C ILE A 109 16.56 9.13 -1.97
N ARG A 110 17.76 8.83 -1.45
CA ARG A 110 17.95 7.73 -0.49
C ARG A 110 17.34 8.05 0.87
N GLU A 111 17.41 9.30 1.30
CA GLU A 111 16.84 9.79 2.55
C GLU A 111 15.32 9.84 2.50
N GLN A 112 14.72 10.28 1.38
CA GLN A 112 13.26 10.32 1.20
C GLN A 112 12.63 8.93 1.12
N LEU A 113 13.37 7.96 0.57
CA LEU A 113 12.90 6.60 0.34
C LEU A 113 13.81 5.60 1.05
N PRO A 114 13.92 5.60 2.39
CA PRO A 114 14.80 4.69 3.10
C PRO A 114 14.26 3.25 2.99
N TYR A 115 15.16 2.26 2.89
CA TYR A 115 14.73 0.88 3.02
C TYR A 115 14.33 0.60 4.47
N ILE A 116 13.29 -0.20 4.61
CA ILE A 116 12.79 -0.66 5.89
C ILE A 116 13.69 -1.82 6.33
N ALA A 117 14.21 -1.75 7.56
CA ALA A 117 14.97 -2.84 8.15
C ALA A 117 14.01 -3.92 8.68
N GLU A 118 14.41 -5.19 8.59
CA GLU A 118 13.60 -6.32 9.06
C GLU A 118 13.21 -6.22 10.56
N GLU A 119 14.04 -5.55 11.38
CA GLU A 119 13.80 -5.36 12.82
C GLU A 119 12.70 -4.32 13.13
N THR A 120 12.36 -3.44 12.18
CA THR A 120 11.43 -2.32 12.43
C THR A 120 9.96 -2.76 12.43
N GLN A 121 9.59 -3.74 11.59
CA GLN A 121 8.20 -4.19 11.47
C GLN A 121 7.75 -5.01 12.69
N ALA A 122 8.67 -5.71 13.36
CA ALA A 122 8.40 -6.46 14.58
C ALA A 122 7.96 -5.57 15.77
N SER A 123 8.23 -4.26 15.72
CA SER A 123 7.89 -3.34 16.82
C SER A 123 6.52 -2.66 16.69
N GLU A 124 5.90 -2.69 15.50
CA GLU A 124 4.58 -2.10 15.28
C GLU A 124 3.45 -3.11 15.55
N GLU A 125 3.68 -4.41 15.32
CA GLU A 125 2.72 -5.48 15.65
C GLU A 125 2.48 -5.62 17.16
N ASP A 126 3.48 -5.32 18.00
CA ASP A 126 3.39 -5.45 19.47
C ASP A 126 2.65 -4.29 20.17
N ILE A 127 2.27 -3.22 19.45
CA ILE A 127 1.62 -2.04 20.06
C ILE A 127 0.08 -2.08 19.89
N SER A 128 -0.47 -2.95 19.03
CA SER A 128 -1.92 -3.05 18.82
C SER A 128 -2.68 -3.97 19.80
N GLU A 129 -2.01 -4.62 20.75
CA GLU A 129 -2.64 -5.45 21.80
C GLU A 129 -2.44 -4.90 23.23
N ALA A 130 -2.67 -3.61 23.46
CA ALA A 130 -2.69 -3.01 24.81
C ALA A 130 -3.99 -2.26 25.13
#